data_AF-A0AB33Z9C4-F1
#
_entry.id   AF-A0AB33Z9C4-F1
#
_cell.length_a   1.000
_cell.length_b   1.000
_cell.length_c   1.000
_cell.angle_alpha   90.00
_cell.angle_beta   90.00
_cell.angle_gamma   90.00
#
_symmetry.space_group_name_H-M   'P 1'
#
loop_
_entity.id
_entity.type
_entity.pdbx_description
1 polymer ?
#
loop_
_entity_poly.entity_id
_entity_poly.type
_entity_poly.pdbx_seq_one_letter_code
_entity_poly.pdbx_strand_id
1 'polypeptide(L)'
;MLKKMIGLVVVLSVLLARDNPFEPEINSKNLQGGFNGVYDSYFKEIHVDLPTSARILKQITLTYQDIDGSIHSKVVGIDKNIDWHYPLKLSQHPLDPAAFEKRYQIQDFDFSMANNTMILRSPYKILRSFVLVNPYRIVLDTQKGPLDIYQNRDLNQKFFSHIKVGTHKDYYRITLILDGKYRYLLEEKNGAYELKLK
;
A
#
# COMPACT_ATOMS: atom_id res chain seq x y z
N MET A 1 -35.03 38.05 10.00
CA MET A 1 -34.82 36.82 9.19
C MET A 1 -33.34 36.51 8.97
N LEU A 2 -32.52 37.51 8.60
CA LEU A 2 -31.09 37.37 8.31
C LEU A 2 -30.24 36.79 9.46
N LYS A 3 -30.49 37.19 10.72
CA LYS A 3 -29.77 36.64 11.90
C LYS A 3 -30.04 35.15 12.13
N LYS A 4 -31.24 34.66 11.79
CA LYS A 4 -31.59 33.23 11.88
C LYS A 4 -30.94 32.41 10.77
N MET A 5 -30.78 32.99 9.57
CA MET A 5 -30.03 32.37 8.47
C MET A 5 -28.54 32.25 8.78
N ILE A 6 -27.92 33.28 9.37
CA ILE A 6 -26.50 33.23 9.77
C ILE A 6 -26.26 32.12 10.80
N GLY A 7 -27.14 31.99 11.80
CA GLY A 7 -27.06 30.90 12.78
C GLY A 7 -27.16 29.51 12.15
N LEU A 8 -28.05 29.34 11.16
CA LEU A 8 -28.21 28.07 10.46
C LEU A 8 -26.96 27.69 9.63
N VAL A 9 -26.34 28.66 8.97
CA VAL A 9 -25.11 28.45 8.17
C VAL A 9 -23.93 28.07 9.08
N VAL A 10 -23.80 28.70 10.25
CA VAL A 10 -22.75 28.35 11.22
C VAL A 10 -22.95 26.92 11.75
N VAL A 11 -24.17 26.51 12.08
CA VAL A 11 -24.45 25.13 12.54
C VAL A 11 -24.16 24.09 11.44
N LEU A 12 -24.49 24.39 10.18
CA LEU A 12 -24.17 23.53 9.04
C LEU A 12 -22.66 23.39 8.79
N SER A 13 -21.87 24.42 9.06
CA SER A 13 -20.41 24.34 8.93
C SER A 13 -19.74 23.42 9.96
N VAL A 14 -20.32 23.28 11.17
CA VAL A 14 -19.84 22.31 12.18
C VAL A 14 -20.18 20.87 11.77
N LEU A 15 -21.27 20.66 11.01
CA LEU A 15 -21.64 19.34 10.50
C LEU A 15 -20.72 18.85 9.37
N LEU A 16 -20.04 19.77 8.67
CA LEU A 16 -19.03 19.44 7.64
C LEU A 16 -17.63 19.21 8.20
N ALA A 17 -17.40 19.49 9.49
CA ALA A 17 -16.17 19.15 10.19
C ALA A 17 -16.29 17.76 10.83
N ARG A 18 -16.33 16.72 9.99
CA ARG A 18 -16.13 15.33 10.45
C ARG A 18 -14.88 14.74 9.81
N ASP A 19 -13.72 15.22 10.26
CA ASP A 19 -12.61 14.30 10.42
C ASP A 19 -12.97 13.45 11.65
N ASN A 20 -13.26 12.17 11.43
CA ASN A 20 -13.69 11.25 12.49
C ASN A 20 -12.60 11.18 13.58
N PRO A 21 -12.83 11.70 14.79
CA PRO A 21 -11.80 11.75 15.85
C PRO A 21 -11.49 10.36 16.44
N PHE A 22 -12.19 9.32 15.96
CA PHE A 22 -12.00 7.92 16.32
C PHE A 22 -11.38 7.09 15.19
N GLU A 23 -10.91 7.70 14.10
CA GLU A 23 -10.05 6.96 13.18
C GLU A 23 -8.74 6.63 13.91
N PRO A 24 -8.45 5.34 14.17
CA PRO A 24 -7.24 4.98 14.87
C PRO A 24 -6.05 5.40 14.00
N GLU A 25 -5.09 6.10 14.61
CA GLU A 25 -3.77 6.26 14.00
C GLU A 25 -3.13 4.87 13.94
N ILE A 26 -3.22 4.22 12.76
CA ILE A 26 -2.68 2.89 12.55
C ILE A 26 -1.16 3.03 12.41
N ASN A 27 -0.48 3.00 13.55
CA ASN A 27 0.96 2.83 13.62
C ASN A 27 1.31 1.42 13.11
N SER A 28 2.48 1.26 12.47
CA SER A 28 2.94 -0.04 11.93
C SER A 28 2.95 -1.17 12.97
N LYS A 29 3.13 -0.81 14.25
CA LYS A 29 3.05 -1.73 15.39
C LYS A 29 1.64 -2.29 15.66
N ASN A 30 0.57 -1.62 15.25
CA ASN A 30 -0.82 -2.05 15.50
C ASN A 30 -1.35 -3.02 14.42
N LEU A 31 -0.64 -3.20 13.30
CA LEU A 31 -0.98 -4.19 12.26
C LEU A 31 -0.43 -5.60 12.57
N GLN A 32 -0.06 -5.89 13.83
CA GLN A 32 0.54 -7.16 14.22
C GLN A 32 -0.49 -8.29 14.39
N GLY A 33 -1.24 -8.61 13.33
CA GLY A 33 -1.86 -9.93 13.16
C GLY A 33 -0.87 -10.83 12.43
N GLY A 34 -0.02 -11.55 13.16
CA GLY A 34 1.08 -12.33 12.56
C GLY A 34 0.58 -13.43 11.62
N PHE A 35 1.13 -13.50 10.40
CA PHE A 35 1.07 -14.71 9.59
C PHE A 35 2.01 -15.74 10.23
N ASN A 36 1.46 -16.66 11.03
CA ASN A 36 2.24 -17.73 11.64
C ASN A 36 2.44 -18.86 10.62
N GLY A 37 3.50 -18.77 9.83
CA GLY A 37 3.93 -19.83 8.91
C GLY A 37 5.15 -19.41 8.10
N VAL A 38 6.01 -20.38 7.76
CA VAL A 38 7.08 -20.18 6.77
C VAL A 38 6.44 -20.35 5.40
N TYR A 39 6.19 -19.24 4.72
CA TYR A 39 5.64 -19.23 3.36
C TYR A 39 6.73 -18.79 2.37
N ASP A 40 6.70 -19.36 1.16
CA ASP A 40 7.46 -18.82 0.03
C ASP A 40 7.04 -17.36 -0.24
N SER A 41 7.93 -16.57 -0.84
CA SER A 41 7.70 -15.15 -1.09
C SER A 41 6.46 -14.87 -1.94
N TYR A 42 6.12 -15.79 -2.85
CA TYR A 42 4.89 -15.78 -3.63
C TYR A 42 4.55 -17.18 -4.15
N PHE A 43 3.29 -17.37 -4.56
CA PHE A 43 2.81 -18.65 -5.11
C PHE A 43 3.38 -18.88 -6.51
N LYS A 44 4.18 -19.94 -6.73
CA LYS A 44 4.74 -20.23 -8.06
C LYS A 44 3.73 -20.91 -8.95
N GLU A 45 3.38 -22.15 -8.62
CA GLU A 45 2.42 -22.94 -9.37
C GLU A 45 1.85 -24.10 -8.54
N ILE A 46 0.68 -24.59 -8.96
CA ILE A 46 0.07 -25.83 -8.49
C ILE A 46 -0.55 -26.57 -9.67
N HIS A 47 -0.43 -27.89 -9.64
CA HIS A 47 -1.10 -28.79 -10.56
C HIS A 47 -2.37 -29.34 -9.92
N VAL A 48 -3.45 -29.38 -10.69
CA VAL A 48 -4.74 -29.91 -10.26
C VAL A 48 -5.20 -30.95 -11.26
N ASP A 49 -5.23 -32.20 -10.81
CA ASP A 49 -5.77 -33.31 -11.60
C ASP A 49 -7.28 -33.38 -11.45
N LEU A 50 -7.95 -33.76 -12.53
CA LEU A 50 -9.40 -33.92 -12.57
C LEU A 50 -9.76 -35.41 -12.64
N PRO A 51 -10.91 -35.82 -12.05
CA PRO A 51 -11.37 -37.19 -12.18
C PRO A 51 -11.67 -37.52 -13.64
N THR A 52 -11.57 -38.80 -13.99
CA THR A 52 -11.78 -39.30 -15.36
C THR A 52 -13.19 -39.06 -15.91
N SER A 53 -14.15 -38.73 -15.04
CA SER A 53 -15.52 -38.36 -15.38
C SER A 53 -15.72 -36.86 -15.64
N ALA A 54 -14.72 -36.00 -15.41
CA ALA A 54 -14.84 -34.56 -15.60
C ALA A 54 -14.99 -34.19 -17.08
N ARG A 55 -16.00 -33.37 -17.41
CA ARG A 55 -16.31 -32.97 -18.80
C ARG A 55 -16.51 -31.47 -18.98
N ILE A 56 -17.04 -30.79 -17.97
CA ILE A 56 -17.32 -29.35 -18.01
C ILE A 56 -16.72 -28.70 -16.77
N LEU A 57 -15.78 -27.78 -16.96
CA LEU A 57 -15.24 -26.94 -15.90
C LEU A 57 -16.17 -25.74 -15.70
N LYS A 58 -16.83 -25.69 -14.54
CA LYS A 58 -17.85 -24.69 -14.24
C LYS A 58 -17.28 -23.36 -13.76
N GLN A 59 -16.50 -23.40 -12.67
CA GLN A 59 -15.92 -22.21 -12.07
C GLN A 59 -14.65 -22.55 -11.29
N ILE A 60 -13.84 -21.53 -11.03
CA ILE A 60 -12.75 -21.55 -10.04
C ILE A 60 -13.15 -20.64 -8.88
N THR A 61 -12.95 -21.11 -7.65
CA THR A 61 -13.14 -20.31 -6.44
C THR A 61 -11.78 -20.16 -5.76
N LEU A 62 -11.26 -18.93 -5.73
CA LEU A 62 -10.02 -18.59 -5.05
C LEU A 62 -10.36 -18.01 -3.67
N THR A 63 -10.02 -18.72 -2.61
CA THR A 63 -10.16 -18.22 -1.24
C THR A 63 -8.82 -17.68 -0.76
N TYR A 64 -8.81 -16.46 -0.25
CA TYR A 64 -7.61 -15.75 0.19
C TYR A 64 -7.85 -15.05 1.52
N GLN A 65 -6.75 -14.74 2.21
CA GLN A 65 -6.73 -14.02 3.47
C GLN A 65 -6.17 -12.62 3.24
N ASP A 66 -6.90 -11.60 3.66
CA ASP A 66 -6.46 -10.21 3.59
C ASP A 66 -5.42 -9.87 4.66
N ILE A 67 -4.81 -8.70 4.53
CA ILE A 67 -3.79 -8.19 5.45
C ILE A 67 -4.28 -7.97 6.87
N ASP A 68 -5.58 -7.79 7.07
CA ASP A 68 -6.23 -7.69 8.39
C ASP A 68 -6.65 -9.06 8.93
N GLY A 69 -6.44 -10.13 8.15
CA GLY A 69 -6.74 -11.50 8.50
C GLY A 69 -8.14 -11.97 8.11
N SER A 70 -8.99 -11.13 7.52
CA SER A 70 -10.30 -11.55 7.01
C SER A 70 -10.14 -12.56 5.87
N ILE A 71 -11.11 -13.45 5.70
CA ILE A 71 -11.12 -14.44 4.63
C ILE A 71 -12.15 -14.03 3.58
N HIS A 72 -11.72 -13.95 2.33
CA HIS A 72 -12.54 -13.59 1.18
C HIS A 72 -12.41 -14.63 0.07
N SER A 73 -13.41 -14.65 -0.83
CA SER A 73 -13.42 -15.55 -1.99
C SER A 73 -13.67 -14.76 -3.28
N LYS A 74 -12.93 -15.12 -4.33
CA LYS A 74 -13.17 -14.65 -5.70
C LYS A 74 -13.64 -15.83 -6.56
N VAL A 75 -14.85 -15.71 -7.10
CA VAL A 75 -15.42 -16.69 -8.04
C VAL A 75 -15.16 -16.22 -9.47
N VAL A 76 -14.63 -17.11 -10.29
CA VAL A 76 -14.41 -16.92 -11.73
C VAL A 76 -15.19 -17.97 -12.49
N GLY A 77 -16.22 -17.55 -13.23
CA GLY A 77 -17.00 -18.43 -14.09
C GLY A 77 -16.22 -18.80 -15.36
N ILE A 78 -16.30 -20.07 -15.76
CA ILE A 78 -15.60 -20.60 -16.94
C ILE A 78 -16.62 -21.20 -17.92
N ASP A 79 -17.38 -22.18 -17.44
CA ASP A 79 -18.37 -22.97 -18.21
C ASP A 79 -17.85 -23.43 -19.58
N LYS A 80 -16.78 -24.24 -19.56
CA LYS A 80 -16.14 -24.79 -20.77
C LYS A 80 -15.95 -26.29 -20.69
N ASN A 81 -15.98 -26.94 -21.86
CA ASN A 81 -15.58 -28.33 -21.99
C ASN A 81 -14.10 -28.49 -21.65
N ILE A 82 -13.75 -29.63 -21.07
CA ILE A 82 -12.38 -29.99 -20.68
C ILE A 82 -12.07 -31.43 -21.09
N ASP A 83 -10.78 -31.68 -21.29
CA ASP A 83 -10.22 -33.03 -21.38
C ASP A 83 -9.38 -33.27 -20.13
N TRP A 84 -9.80 -34.25 -19.32
CA TRP A 84 -9.22 -34.55 -18.01
C TRP A 84 -7.82 -35.19 -18.11
N HIS A 85 -7.39 -35.65 -19.29
CA HIS A 85 -6.02 -36.12 -19.49
C HIS A 85 -4.99 -34.98 -19.42
N TYR A 86 -5.44 -33.72 -19.52
CA TYR A 86 -4.57 -32.55 -19.38
C TYR A 86 -4.73 -31.96 -17.97
N PRO A 87 -3.67 -31.97 -17.13
CA PRO A 87 -3.74 -31.40 -15.79
C PRO A 87 -3.92 -29.89 -15.87
N LEU A 88 -4.70 -29.34 -14.95
CA LEU A 88 -4.84 -27.89 -14.82
C LEU A 88 -3.63 -27.32 -14.08
N LYS A 89 -3.17 -26.15 -14.53
CA LYS A 89 -2.08 -25.40 -13.90
C LYS A 89 -2.57 -24.02 -13.51
N LEU A 90 -2.45 -23.68 -12.24
CA LEU A 90 -2.58 -22.30 -11.75
C LEU A 90 -1.19 -21.81 -11.39
N SER A 91 -0.77 -20.65 -11.92
CA SER A 91 0.55 -20.06 -11.64
C SER A 91 0.49 -18.55 -11.47
N GLN A 92 1.43 -17.99 -10.72
CA GLN A 92 1.67 -16.56 -10.65
C GLN A 92 2.94 -16.23 -11.43
N HIS A 93 2.83 -15.26 -12.34
CA HIS A 93 3.96 -14.78 -13.12
C HIS A 93 4.52 -13.52 -12.44
N PRO A 94 5.76 -13.54 -11.92
CA PRO A 94 6.38 -12.33 -11.43
C PRO A 94 6.65 -11.39 -12.62
N LEU A 95 6.51 -10.09 -12.39
CA LEU A 95 7.06 -9.08 -13.30
C LEU A 95 8.59 -9.11 -13.15
N ASP A 96 9.32 -8.93 -14.26
CA ASP A 96 10.78 -9.04 -14.33
C ASP A 96 11.48 -8.17 -13.25
N PRO A 97 12.17 -8.76 -12.25
CA PRO A 97 12.77 -8.02 -11.13
C PRO A 97 13.87 -7.04 -11.56
N ALA A 98 14.53 -7.29 -12.70
CA ALA A 98 15.68 -6.50 -13.15
C ALA A 98 15.30 -5.10 -13.64
N ALA A 99 14.00 -4.81 -13.82
CA ALA A 99 13.52 -3.60 -14.50
C ALA A 99 13.11 -2.43 -13.57
N PHE A 100 13.24 -2.54 -12.24
CA PHE A 100 12.52 -1.65 -11.32
C PHE A 100 13.38 -0.94 -10.25
N GLU A 101 14.69 -0.79 -10.45
CA GLU A 101 15.44 0.20 -9.67
C GLU A 101 15.21 1.59 -10.26
N LYS A 102 14.42 2.42 -9.57
CA LYS A 102 14.16 3.80 -9.98
C LYS A 102 14.56 4.75 -8.86
N ARG A 103 15.30 5.80 -9.25
CA ARG A 103 15.69 6.88 -8.35
C ARG A 103 14.89 8.13 -8.65
N TYR A 104 14.41 8.78 -7.60
CA TYR A 104 13.67 10.03 -7.67
C TYR A 104 14.27 11.02 -6.69
N GLN A 105 14.49 12.25 -7.13
CA GLN A 105 15.00 13.30 -6.28
C GLN A 105 13.99 14.43 -6.17
N ILE A 106 13.74 14.86 -4.93
CA ILE A 106 12.93 16.05 -4.61
C ILE A 106 13.75 16.88 -3.62
N GLN A 107 14.46 17.89 -4.14
CA GLN A 107 15.40 18.72 -3.37
C GLN A 107 16.40 17.84 -2.57
N ASP A 108 16.39 17.96 -1.24
CA ASP A 108 17.27 17.25 -0.31
C ASP A 108 16.81 15.81 0.01
N PHE A 109 15.78 15.32 -0.67
CA PHE A 109 15.28 13.96 -0.52
C PHE A 109 15.59 13.13 -1.76
N ASP A 110 16.41 12.10 -1.60
CA ASP A 110 16.66 11.07 -2.60
C ASP A 110 15.90 9.79 -2.22
N PHE A 111 15.08 9.33 -3.15
CA PHE A 111 14.29 8.12 -3.05
C PHE A 111 14.81 7.09 -4.04
N SER A 112 15.43 6.04 -3.54
CA SER A 112 15.84 4.88 -4.33
C SER A 112 14.86 3.74 -4.09
N MET A 113 14.08 3.38 -5.10
CA MET A 113 13.03 2.37 -5.01
C MET A 113 13.42 1.13 -5.82
N ALA A 114 13.30 -0.05 -5.22
CA ALA A 114 13.57 -1.33 -5.84
C ALA A 114 12.59 -2.37 -5.26
N ASN A 115 11.76 -2.97 -6.12
CA ASN A 115 10.71 -3.90 -5.70
C ASN A 115 9.85 -3.31 -4.57
N ASN A 116 9.72 -4.02 -3.45
CA ASN A 116 8.93 -3.64 -2.28
C ASN A 116 9.71 -2.78 -1.27
N THR A 117 10.90 -2.29 -1.64
CA THR A 117 11.79 -1.53 -0.76
C THR A 117 12.03 -0.14 -1.31
N MET A 118 11.99 0.85 -0.42
CA MET A 118 12.41 2.23 -0.69
C MET A 118 13.51 2.62 0.29
N ILE A 119 14.61 3.15 -0.22
CA ILE A 119 15.66 3.79 0.57
C ILE A 119 15.49 5.29 0.42
N LEU A 120 15.31 5.98 1.55
CA LEU A 120 15.27 7.42 1.65
C LEU A 120 16.60 7.94 2.20
N ARG A 121 17.28 8.78 1.43
CA ARG A 121 18.45 9.55 1.90
C ARG A 121 18.06 11.01 2.04
N SER A 122 18.31 11.56 3.22
CA SER A 122 18.00 12.94 3.56
C SER A 122 18.88 13.40 4.73
N PRO A 123 19.24 14.69 4.80
CA PRO A 123 19.89 15.25 5.98
C PRO A 123 18.92 15.37 7.19
N TYR A 124 17.61 15.22 6.97
CA TYR A 124 16.59 15.44 7.99
C TYR A 124 16.15 14.13 8.64
N LYS A 125 16.16 14.08 9.98
CA LYS A 125 15.72 12.88 10.71
C LYS A 125 14.22 12.65 10.58
N ILE A 126 13.80 11.39 10.45
CA ILE A 126 12.39 11.01 10.58
C ILE A 126 11.97 11.16 12.05
N LEU A 127 10.89 11.92 12.27
CA LEU A 127 10.27 12.16 13.57
C LEU A 127 9.23 11.09 13.89
N ARG A 128 8.43 10.71 12.90
CA ARG A 128 7.39 9.67 13.02
C ARG A 128 6.97 9.13 11.66
N SER A 129 6.34 7.96 11.67
CA SER A 129 5.76 7.34 10.49
C SER A 129 4.43 6.65 10.82
N PHE A 130 3.44 6.77 9.95
CA PHE A 130 2.11 6.21 10.12
C PHE A 130 1.42 5.95 8.78
N VAL A 131 0.32 5.20 8.80
CA VAL A 131 -0.50 4.91 7.60
C VAL A 131 -1.81 5.69 7.66
N LEU A 132 -2.24 6.20 6.52
CA LEU A 132 -3.61 6.72 6.33
C LEU A 132 -4.31 5.88 5.26
N VAL A 133 -5.58 5.54 5.49
CA VAL A 133 -6.28 4.48 4.73
C VAL A 133 -7.01 4.95 3.46
N ASN A 134 -7.27 6.25 3.31
CA ASN A 134 -8.02 6.78 2.17
C ASN A 134 -7.39 8.08 1.60
N PRO A 135 -6.68 8.04 0.44
CA PRO A 135 -6.12 6.84 -0.18
C PRO A 135 -5.07 6.17 0.72
N TYR A 136 -4.82 4.87 0.51
CA TYR A 136 -3.83 4.13 1.29
C TYR A 136 -2.42 4.66 1.04
N ARG A 137 -1.80 5.22 2.08
CA ARG A 137 -0.51 5.91 1.98
C ARG A 137 0.29 5.81 3.26
N ILE A 138 1.59 5.73 3.12
CA ILE A 138 2.53 5.87 4.24
C ILE A 138 2.95 7.33 4.33
N VAL A 139 2.91 7.87 5.53
CA VAL A 139 3.33 9.24 5.84
C VAL A 139 4.57 9.18 6.71
N LEU A 140 5.62 9.91 6.31
CA LEU A 140 6.84 10.12 7.09
C LEU A 140 6.96 11.61 7.38
N ASP A 141 6.93 11.99 8.65
CA ASP A 141 7.22 13.36 9.06
C ASP A 141 8.71 13.45 9.43
N THR A 142 9.43 14.42 8.88
CA THR A 142 10.87 14.64 9.14
C THR A 142 11.11 16.00 9.77
N GLN A 143 12.30 16.22 10.33
CA GLN A 143 12.74 17.56 10.69
C GLN A 143 12.58 18.53 9.52
N LYS A 144 12.16 19.77 9.82
CA LYS A 144 12.06 20.83 8.82
C LYS A 144 13.45 21.40 8.54
N GLY A 145 13.75 21.57 7.26
CA GLY A 145 14.92 22.29 6.75
C GLY A 145 14.63 23.78 6.52
N PRO A 146 15.58 24.49 5.90
CA PRO A 146 15.48 25.95 5.75
C PRO A 146 14.47 26.40 4.68
N LEU A 147 14.16 25.55 3.71
CA LEU A 147 13.35 25.91 2.54
C LEU A 147 11.95 25.29 2.60
N ASP A 148 10.95 25.97 2.06
CA ASP A 148 9.64 25.37 1.87
C ASP A 148 9.61 24.51 0.59
N ILE A 149 8.98 23.34 0.67
CA ILE A 149 8.97 22.31 -0.38
C ILE A 149 7.52 21.88 -0.59
N TYR A 150 7.04 21.99 -1.83
CA TYR A 150 5.74 21.47 -2.25
C TYR A 150 5.90 20.85 -3.62
N GLN A 151 6.29 19.57 -3.64
CA GLN A 151 6.51 18.84 -4.88
C GLN A 151 5.85 17.48 -4.84
N ASN A 152 5.43 17.03 -6.01
CA ASN A 152 4.82 15.74 -6.23
C ASN A 152 5.44 15.05 -7.45
N ARG A 153 5.43 13.72 -7.45
CA ARG A 153 5.96 12.88 -8.52
C ARG A 153 5.10 11.63 -8.65
N ASP A 154 4.49 11.47 -9.83
CA ASP A 154 3.88 10.21 -10.22
C ASP A 154 4.95 9.18 -10.52
N LEU A 155 4.74 7.97 -10.02
CA LEU A 155 5.66 6.86 -10.17
C LEU A 155 4.99 5.81 -11.06
N ASN A 156 5.59 5.53 -12.22
CA ASN A 156 5.14 4.46 -13.09
C ASN A 156 5.83 3.14 -12.69
N GLN A 157 5.53 2.63 -11.49
CA GLN A 157 6.08 1.37 -10.97
C GLN A 157 5.15 0.72 -9.93
N LYS A 158 5.44 -0.54 -9.61
CA LYS A 158 4.72 -1.33 -8.60
C LYS A 158 5.01 -0.81 -7.18
N PHE A 159 4.10 -1.07 -6.25
CA PHE A 159 4.16 -0.74 -4.83
C PHE A 159 4.02 0.73 -4.49
N PHE A 160 4.82 1.59 -5.12
CA PHE A 160 4.83 3.03 -4.88
C PHE A 160 4.30 3.74 -6.12
N SER A 161 3.11 4.33 -6.01
CA SER A 161 2.42 5.00 -7.13
C SER A 161 2.71 6.49 -7.19
N HIS A 162 2.96 7.14 -6.04
CA HIS A 162 3.16 8.59 -5.99
C HIS A 162 4.00 9.01 -4.78
N ILE A 163 4.85 10.00 -4.96
CA ILE A 163 5.59 10.67 -3.87
C ILE A 163 5.12 12.12 -3.80
N LYS A 164 4.80 12.59 -2.60
CA LYS A 164 4.59 14.00 -2.31
C LYS A 164 5.46 14.43 -1.14
N VAL A 165 6.14 15.55 -1.28
CA VAL A 165 6.86 16.22 -0.20
C VAL A 165 6.23 17.59 0.00
N GLY A 166 5.77 17.86 1.22
CA GLY A 166 5.10 19.09 1.59
C GLY A 166 5.67 19.66 2.88
N THR A 167 5.85 20.98 2.95
CA THR A 167 6.17 21.65 4.21
C THR A 167 4.94 21.85 5.08
N HIS A 168 5.08 21.51 6.36
CA HIS A 168 4.19 21.93 7.44
C HIS A 168 4.93 22.92 8.35
N LYS A 169 4.27 23.39 9.41
CA LYS A 169 4.80 24.42 10.30
C LYS A 169 6.22 24.07 10.82
N ASP A 170 6.37 22.88 11.39
CA ASP A 170 7.57 22.47 12.14
C ASP A 170 8.24 21.21 11.55
N TYR A 171 7.75 20.68 10.44
CA TYR A 171 8.25 19.44 9.82
C TYR A 171 8.03 19.42 8.30
N TYR A 172 8.80 18.60 7.58
CA TYR A 172 8.41 18.17 6.24
C TYR A 172 7.58 16.90 6.32
N ARG A 173 6.60 16.77 5.44
CA ARG A 173 5.77 15.58 5.30
C ARG A 173 6.03 14.93 3.96
N ILE A 174 6.57 13.73 4.00
CA ILE A 174 6.67 12.83 2.86
C ILE A 174 5.43 11.93 2.87
N THR A 175 4.72 11.88 1.75
CA THR A 175 3.57 11.01 1.55
C THR A 175 3.86 10.06 0.39
N LEU A 176 3.83 8.77 0.67
CA LEU A 176 4.01 7.69 -0.30
C LEU A 176 2.66 7.04 -0.54
N ILE A 177 2.03 7.30 -1.70
CA ILE A 177 0.79 6.62 -2.09
C ILE A 177 1.16 5.26 -2.66
N LEU A 178 0.49 4.21 -2.19
CA LEU A 178 0.76 2.84 -2.58
C LEU A 178 -0.31 2.31 -3.54
N ASP A 179 0.04 1.31 -4.35
CA ASP A 179 -0.89 0.62 -5.27
C ASP A 179 -1.81 -0.39 -4.56
N GLY A 180 -1.57 -0.64 -3.28
CA GLY A 180 -2.29 -1.60 -2.45
C GLY A 180 -2.11 -1.34 -0.95
N LYS A 181 -2.76 -2.17 -0.14
CA LYS A 181 -2.59 -2.16 1.33
C LYS A 181 -1.39 -3.03 1.71
N TYR A 182 -0.44 -2.46 2.43
CA TYR A 182 0.80 -3.14 2.83
C TYR A 182 1.17 -2.85 4.27
N ARG A 183 1.73 -3.83 4.98
CA ARG A 183 2.44 -3.53 6.22
C ARG A 183 3.81 -2.97 5.84
N TYR A 184 4.44 -2.22 6.73
CA TYR A 184 5.81 -1.76 6.48
C TYR A 184 6.68 -1.87 7.71
N LEU A 185 7.98 -2.05 7.45
CA LEU A 185 9.05 -1.90 8.41
C LEU A 185 9.90 -0.70 7.98
N LEU A 186 10.27 0.16 8.93
CA LEU A 186 11.13 1.32 8.70
C LEU A 186 12.33 1.22 9.64
N GLU A 187 13.53 1.18 9.07
CA GLU A 187 14.79 1.05 9.80
C GLU A 187 15.78 2.12 9.33
N GLU A 188 16.55 2.70 10.26
CA GLU A 188 17.67 3.58 9.91
C GLU A 188 18.94 2.74 9.76
N LYS A 189 19.58 2.79 8.57
CA LYS A 189 20.81 2.05 8.24
C LYS A 189 21.77 2.97 7.49
N ASN A 190 23.00 3.09 7.98
CA ASN A 190 24.08 3.84 7.32
C ASN A 190 23.68 5.28 6.92
N GLY A 191 22.96 5.99 7.80
CA GLY A 191 22.50 7.37 7.55
C GLY A 191 21.39 7.49 6.50
N ALA A 192 20.72 6.39 6.17
CA ALA A 192 19.55 6.35 5.30
C ALA A 192 18.40 5.62 6.01
N TYR A 193 17.18 5.86 5.55
CA TYR A 193 15.98 5.19 6.05
C TYR A 193 15.51 4.15 5.03
N GLU A 194 15.52 2.88 5.42
CA GLU A 194 15.03 1.76 4.63
C GLU A 194 13.58 1.45 5.02
N LEU A 195 12.67 1.63 4.07
CA LEU A 195 11.26 1.27 4.20
C LEU A 195 11.00 0.02 3.38
N LYS A 196 10.59 -1.07 4.03
CA LYS A 196 10.29 -2.35 3.39
C LYS A 196 8.82 -2.70 3.57
N LEU A 197 8.11 -2.86 2.47
CA LEU A 197 6.72 -3.31 2.46
C LEU A 197 6.62 -4.83 2.66
N LYS A 198 5.62 -5.28 3.41
CA LYS A 198 5.29 -6.68 3.70
C LYS A 198 3.88 -7.01 3.26
#